data_AF-A0A2T7PE04-F1
#
_entry.id   AF-A0A2T7PE04-F1
#
_cell.length_a   1.000
_cell.length_b   1.000
_cell.length_c   1.000
_cell.angle_alpha   90.00
_cell.angle_beta   90.00
_cell.angle_gamma   90.00
#
_symmetry.space_group_name_H-M   'P 1'
#
loop_
_entity.id
_entity.type
_entity.pdbx_description
1 polymer ?
#
loop_
_entity_poly.entity_id
_entity_poly.type
_entity_poly.pdbx_seq_one_letter_code
_entity_poly.pdbx_strand_id
1 'polypeptide(L)'
;MCVYIFHLCARVNRAEEGGCVSTSLSIDEKLRINAAANDHDNNQIVDASDVAYDLSHNYDTNGDGAVTEDESITRWTCAFGDTVYFARFVFNLLSRGQAEIRPEQFNVPPLDTGIPLSRFIELNRQRYELFSNDSCVNTDLTLDQKLDINAQQNDHNNDGLVTSDDIAYDLNNRYDANRGLLQMKNSRESLTEDGKVTQAEWVLHWSCAYGDTAAYARYTWQQIGRGAEYIQSSQFSGPPFDTGIPIAAFRASNRQV
;
A
#
# COMPACT_ATOMS: atom_id res chain seq x y z
N MET A 1 -50.78 38.16 16.02
CA MET A 1 -50.60 38.73 14.67
C MET A 1 -49.11 38.57 14.34
N CYS A 2 -48.61 37.53 13.64
CA CYS A 2 -48.98 36.92 12.35
C CYS A 2 -49.00 37.99 11.23
N VAL A 3 -48.16 37.99 10.19
CA VAL A 3 -47.99 36.95 9.13
C VAL A 3 -46.76 37.19 8.20
N TYR A 4 -45.98 36.11 7.93
CA TYR A 4 -45.31 35.60 6.68
C TYR A 4 -44.29 36.46 5.88
N ILE A 5 -43.18 35.92 5.30
CA ILE A 5 -43.09 34.88 4.25
C ILE A 5 -41.83 33.99 4.34
N PHE A 6 -42.04 32.76 3.84
CA PHE A 6 -41.25 31.53 3.69
C PHE A 6 -39.91 31.56 2.90
N HIS A 7 -39.02 30.63 3.31
CA HIS A 7 -38.18 29.70 2.52
C HIS A 7 -37.01 30.21 1.65
N LEU A 8 -35.80 29.84 2.08
CA LEU A 8 -34.91 29.04 1.23
C LEU A 8 -34.08 28.07 2.10
N CYS A 9 -34.31 26.78 1.88
CA CYS A 9 -33.51 25.67 2.40
C CYS A 9 -32.08 25.75 1.88
N ALA A 10 -31.09 25.74 2.79
CA ALA A 10 -29.82 25.10 2.54
C ALA A 10 -29.53 24.17 3.72
N ARG A 11 -29.27 22.91 3.38
CA ARG A 11 -29.11 21.78 4.27
C ARG A 11 -28.00 22.04 5.29
N VAL A 12 -28.27 21.64 6.53
CA VAL A 12 -27.25 21.46 7.57
C VAL A 12 -26.31 20.35 7.09
N ASN A 13 -25.14 20.72 6.56
CA ASN A 13 -24.04 19.77 6.41
C ASN A 13 -23.49 19.49 7.80
N ARG A 14 -23.45 18.20 8.12
CA ARG A 14 -23.13 17.66 9.43
C ARG A 14 -21.67 17.22 9.42
N ALA A 15 -20.99 17.56 10.52
CA ALA A 15 -19.64 17.14 10.94
C ALA A 15 -18.44 17.82 10.25
N GLU A 16 -18.04 18.97 10.80
CA GLU A 16 -16.63 19.34 10.97
C GLU A 16 -16.06 18.47 12.10
N GLU A 17 -15.10 17.59 11.79
CA GLU A 17 -14.20 16.95 12.75
C GLU A 17 -12.75 17.27 12.33
N GLY A 18 -12.01 17.98 13.18
CA GLY A 18 -10.54 17.94 13.27
C GLY A 18 -9.66 18.29 12.06
N GLY A 19 -9.41 19.59 11.82
CA GLY A 19 -8.04 20.13 11.75
C GLY A 19 -7.00 19.62 10.73
N CYS A 20 -7.34 19.24 9.49
CA CYS A 20 -6.31 19.08 8.46
C CYS A 20 -5.68 20.45 8.08
N VAL A 21 -4.35 20.52 7.98
CA VAL A 21 -3.60 21.80 7.86
C VAL A 21 -3.29 22.17 6.41
N SER A 22 -3.23 21.22 5.46
CA SER A 22 -2.84 21.56 4.08
C SER A 22 -3.46 20.66 3.01
N THR A 23 -4.06 21.27 1.98
CA THR A 23 -4.70 20.56 0.85
C THR A 23 -4.03 20.82 -0.51
N SER A 24 -2.91 21.55 -0.56
CA SER A 24 -2.30 21.96 -1.84
C SER A 24 -0.77 22.13 -1.79
N LEU A 25 -0.04 21.21 -1.15
CA LEU A 25 1.42 21.22 -1.16
C LEU A 25 1.97 20.61 -2.46
N SER A 26 3.05 21.19 -2.98
CA SER A 26 3.89 20.53 -3.99
C SER A 26 4.62 19.33 -3.39
N ILE A 27 5.05 18.38 -4.22
CA ILE A 27 5.84 17.21 -3.77
C ILE A 27 7.07 17.68 -2.99
N ASP A 28 7.77 18.71 -3.46
CA ASP A 28 8.97 19.22 -2.79
C ASP A 28 8.68 19.77 -1.39
N GLU A 29 7.54 20.44 -1.20
CA GLU A 29 7.10 20.90 0.12
C GLU A 29 6.75 19.74 1.05
N LYS A 30 6.05 18.72 0.54
CA LYS A 30 5.73 17.50 1.31
C LYS A 30 7.00 16.80 1.77
N LEU A 31 7.95 16.59 0.86
CA LEU A 31 9.24 15.96 1.15
C LEU A 31 10.04 16.74 2.19
N ARG A 32 10.05 18.08 2.12
CA ARG A 32 10.72 18.92 3.10
C ARG A 32 10.08 18.82 4.49
N ILE A 33 8.76 18.83 4.58
CA ILE A 33 8.05 18.69 5.86
C ILE A 33 8.29 17.31 6.45
N ASN A 34 8.19 16.25 5.63
CA ASN A 34 8.45 14.88 6.07
C ASN A 34 9.89 14.68 6.55
N ALA A 35 10.87 15.24 5.83
CA ALA A 35 12.27 15.22 6.21
C ALA A 35 12.53 15.94 7.55
N ALA A 36 11.93 17.11 7.76
CA ALA A 36 12.06 17.84 9.02
C ALA A 36 11.43 17.12 10.21
N ALA A 37 10.39 16.31 9.99
CA ALA A 37 9.78 15.49 11.04
C ALA A 37 10.64 14.26 11.40
N ASN A 38 11.44 13.77 10.45
CA ASN A 38 12.31 12.59 10.57
C ASN A 38 13.80 12.95 10.78
N ASP A 39 14.14 14.19 11.09
CA ASP A 39 15.48 14.64 11.51
C ASP A 39 15.28 15.47 12.79
N HIS A 40 14.77 14.81 13.85
CA HIS A 40 14.24 15.48 15.02
C HIS A 40 15.33 16.19 15.84
N ASP A 41 16.52 15.60 15.88
CA ASP A 41 17.69 16.19 16.54
C ASP A 41 18.49 17.14 15.63
N ASN A 42 18.07 17.30 14.37
CA ASN A 42 18.64 18.19 13.36
C ASN A 42 20.14 17.91 13.09
N ASN A 43 20.51 16.64 13.06
CA ASN A 43 21.88 16.18 12.80
C ASN A 43 22.14 15.85 11.31
N GLN A 44 21.13 16.00 10.44
CA GLN A 44 21.16 15.69 8.99
C GLN A 44 21.26 14.20 8.66
N ILE A 45 20.94 13.34 9.61
CA ILE A 45 20.86 11.89 9.51
C ILE A 45 19.49 11.51 10.05
N VAL A 46 18.77 10.67 9.31
CA VAL A 46 17.53 10.05 9.77
C VAL A 46 17.88 8.67 10.29
N ASP A 47 17.68 8.43 11.58
CA ASP A 47 17.92 7.11 12.17
C ASP A 47 16.66 6.50 12.82
N ALA A 48 16.80 5.31 13.40
CA ALA A 48 15.69 4.61 14.03
C ALA A 48 15.05 5.41 15.18
N SER A 49 15.82 6.26 15.86
CA SER A 49 15.31 7.12 16.94
C SER A 49 14.46 8.26 16.40
N ASP A 50 14.85 8.87 15.27
CA ASP A 50 14.03 9.87 14.59
C ASP A 50 12.71 9.27 14.09
N VAL A 51 12.78 8.09 13.46
CA VAL A 51 11.59 7.40 12.97
C VAL A 51 10.66 7.02 14.12
N ALA A 52 11.21 6.54 15.24
CA ALA A 52 10.41 6.25 16.44
C ALA A 52 9.74 7.52 17.00
N TYR A 53 10.46 8.65 16.99
CA TYR A 53 9.91 9.94 17.40
C TYR A 53 8.76 10.36 16.49
N ASP A 54 8.94 10.34 15.16
CA ASP A 54 7.90 10.72 14.20
C ASP A 54 6.67 9.82 14.32
N LEU A 55 6.85 8.50 14.40
CA LEU A 55 5.74 7.56 14.57
C LEU A 55 4.94 7.84 15.85
N SER A 56 5.61 8.06 16.98
CA SER A 56 4.94 8.30 18.26
C SER A 56 4.29 9.68 18.40
N HIS A 57 4.79 10.71 17.72
CA HIS A 57 4.33 12.09 17.90
C HIS A 57 3.41 12.57 16.77
N ASN A 58 3.53 12.00 15.58
CA ASN A 58 2.82 12.47 14.39
C ASN A 58 1.88 11.41 13.77
N TYR A 59 2.02 10.13 14.13
CA TYR A 59 1.18 9.05 13.59
C TYR A 59 0.30 8.40 14.66
N ASP A 60 0.88 7.92 15.77
CA ASP A 60 0.19 7.21 16.85
C ASP A 60 -0.70 8.17 17.68
N THR A 61 -1.88 8.46 17.15
CA THR A 61 -2.81 9.43 17.74
C THR A 61 -3.45 8.95 19.03
N ASN A 62 -3.54 7.63 19.21
CA ASN A 62 -4.20 7.03 20.36
C ASN A 62 -3.20 6.69 21.50
N GLY A 63 -1.90 6.63 21.19
CA GLY A 63 -0.81 6.46 22.14
C GLY A 63 -0.61 5.02 22.60
N ASP A 64 -1.02 4.02 21.81
CA ASP A 64 -0.87 2.60 22.14
C ASP A 64 0.49 2.00 21.72
N GLY A 65 1.35 2.81 21.11
CA GLY A 65 2.68 2.42 20.65
C GLY A 65 2.66 1.64 19.32
N ALA A 66 1.55 1.64 18.60
CA ALA A 66 1.42 1.06 17.28
C ALA A 66 0.70 2.02 16.33
N VAL A 67 1.21 2.15 15.12
CA VAL A 67 0.57 2.97 14.08
C VAL A 67 -0.29 2.07 13.20
N THR A 68 -1.59 2.31 13.22
CA THR A 68 -2.56 1.63 12.36
C THR A 68 -2.62 2.25 10.95
N GLU A 69 -3.29 1.55 10.03
CA GLU A 69 -3.54 2.06 8.67
C GLU A 69 -4.31 3.40 8.72
N ASP A 70 -5.32 3.52 9.58
CA ASP A 70 -6.16 4.72 9.69
C ASP A 70 -5.38 5.92 10.24
N GLU A 71 -4.49 5.69 11.21
CA GLU A 71 -3.59 6.71 11.74
C GLU A 71 -2.61 7.21 10.69
N SER A 72 -2.00 6.29 9.94
CA SER A 72 -1.16 6.64 8.80
C SER A 72 -1.93 7.40 7.73
N ILE A 73 -3.12 6.95 7.35
CA ILE A 73 -3.98 7.65 6.39
C ILE A 73 -4.28 9.06 6.87
N THR A 74 -4.66 9.23 8.14
CA THR A 74 -4.95 10.53 8.74
C THR A 74 -3.74 11.45 8.66
N ARG A 75 -2.55 10.96 9.05
CA ARG A 75 -1.31 11.73 8.96
C ARG A 75 -1.03 12.19 7.52
N TRP A 76 -1.02 11.28 6.55
CA TRP A 76 -0.66 11.63 5.18
C TRP A 76 -1.68 12.54 4.50
N THR A 77 -2.97 12.30 4.72
CA THR A 77 -4.04 13.11 4.13
C THR A 77 -4.13 14.49 4.78
N CYS A 78 -4.06 14.60 6.10
CA CYS A 78 -4.20 15.90 6.77
C CYS A 78 -2.93 16.75 6.78
N ALA A 79 -1.74 16.14 6.91
CA ALA A 79 -0.49 16.89 6.99
C ALA A 79 0.06 17.25 5.60
N PHE A 80 -0.09 16.34 4.63
CA PHE A 80 0.50 16.50 3.30
C PHE A 80 -0.53 16.76 2.19
N GLY A 81 -1.83 16.59 2.45
CA GLY A 81 -2.86 16.71 1.42
C GLY A 81 -2.77 15.60 0.37
N ASP A 82 -2.19 14.46 0.72
CA ASP A 82 -2.12 13.29 -0.16
C ASP A 82 -3.47 12.57 -0.25
N THR A 83 -3.64 11.76 -1.29
CA THR A 83 -4.83 10.93 -1.43
C THR A 83 -4.79 9.77 -0.43
N VAL A 84 -5.96 9.26 -0.03
CA VAL A 84 -6.07 8.05 0.80
C VAL A 84 -5.32 6.87 0.17
N TYR A 85 -5.34 6.76 -1.17
CA TYR A 85 -4.65 5.69 -1.90
C TYR A 85 -3.12 5.80 -1.76
N PHE A 86 -2.55 7.01 -1.90
CA PHE A 86 -1.12 7.20 -1.68
C PHE A 86 -0.73 6.91 -0.23
N ALA A 87 -1.54 7.39 0.72
CA ALA A 87 -1.30 7.14 2.14
C ALA A 87 -1.31 5.63 2.48
N ARG A 88 -2.27 4.88 1.92
CA ARG A 88 -2.35 3.43 2.04
C ARG A 88 -1.16 2.72 1.39
N PHE A 89 -0.74 3.16 0.21
CA PHE A 89 0.46 2.65 -0.46
C PHE A 89 1.70 2.80 0.44
N VAL A 90 1.92 3.99 1.00
CA VAL A 90 3.05 4.24 1.90
C VAL A 90 2.94 3.40 3.18
N PHE A 91 1.75 3.30 3.77
CA PHE A 91 1.54 2.44 4.94
C PHE A 91 1.93 0.99 4.64
N ASN A 92 1.44 0.41 3.55
CA ASN A 92 1.72 -0.98 3.19
C ASN A 92 3.20 -1.22 2.90
N LEU A 93 3.88 -0.24 2.30
CA LEU A 93 5.31 -0.29 2.06
C LEU A 93 6.09 -0.31 3.38
N LEU A 94 5.74 0.55 4.34
CA LEU A 94 6.44 0.68 5.62
C LEU A 94 6.12 -0.47 6.58
N SER A 95 4.86 -0.89 6.64
CA SER A 95 4.40 -2.01 7.47
C SER A 95 4.84 -3.37 6.94
N ARG A 96 5.34 -3.44 5.69
CA ARG A 96 5.65 -4.69 5.00
C ARG A 96 4.46 -5.65 5.01
N GLY A 97 3.28 -5.10 4.73
CA GLY A 97 2.00 -5.83 4.72
C GLY A 97 1.46 -6.23 6.09
N GLN A 98 2.08 -5.82 7.20
CA GLN A 98 1.57 -6.04 8.55
C GLN A 98 0.34 -5.15 8.85
N ALA A 99 -0.39 -5.49 9.90
CA ALA A 99 -1.58 -4.75 10.32
C ALA A 99 -1.26 -3.40 10.98
N GLU A 100 -0.05 -3.26 11.51
CA GLU A 100 0.41 -2.09 12.26
C GLU A 100 1.93 -1.90 12.05
N ILE A 101 2.37 -0.65 12.18
CA ILE A 101 3.79 -0.28 12.20
C ILE A 101 4.18 -0.06 13.66
N ARG A 102 5.30 -0.67 14.07
CA ARG A 102 5.87 -0.45 15.41
C ARG A 102 7.29 0.10 15.27
N PRO A 103 7.71 1.07 16.11
CA PRO A 103 9.04 1.67 16.01
C PRO A 103 10.18 0.67 15.96
N GLU A 104 10.08 -0.44 16.70
CA GLU A 104 11.13 -1.45 16.81
C GLU A 104 11.43 -2.15 15.47
N GLN A 105 10.50 -2.12 14.52
CA GLN A 105 10.69 -2.69 13.17
C GLN A 105 11.79 -1.99 12.38
N PHE A 106 12.15 -0.76 12.76
CA PHE A 106 13.17 0.06 12.10
C PHE A 106 14.54 0.01 12.79
N ASN A 107 14.69 -0.78 13.86
CA ASN A 107 15.99 -1.06 14.52
C ASN A 107 16.84 -2.06 13.72
N VAL A 108 16.93 -1.84 12.41
CA VAL A 108 17.67 -2.65 11.46
C VAL A 108 18.31 -1.75 10.40
N PRO A 109 19.36 -2.19 9.69
CA PRO A 109 19.94 -1.42 8.60
C PRO A 109 18.92 -1.10 7.51
N PRO A 110 18.98 0.12 6.92
CA PRO A 110 20.01 1.14 7.15
C PRO A 110 19.71 2.12 8.30
N LEU A 111 18.55 2.04 8.95
CA LEU A 111 18.09 3.04 9.93
C LEU A 111 18.75 2.90 11.30
N ASP A 112 19.20 1.70 11.68
CA ASP A 112 20.02 1.51 12.90
C ASP A 112 21.38 2.21 12.83
N THR A 113 21.92 2.40 11.63
CA THR A 113 23.16 3.12 11.35
C THR A 113 22.93 4.56 10.87
N GLY A 114 21.67 4.93 10.65
CA GLY A 114 21.27 6.21 10.07
C GLY A 114 21.45 6.30 8.55
N ILE A 115 20.58 7.08 7.91
CA ILE A 115 20.66 7.44 6.49
C ILE A 115 20.81 8.96 6.36
N PRO A 116 21.69 9.47 5.48
CA PRO A 116 21.79 10.90 5.26
C PRO A 116 20.44 11.50 4.84
N LEU A 117 20.08 12.67 5.37
CA LEU A 117 18.79 13.32 5.11
C LEU A 117 18.50 13.51 3.61
N SER A 118 19.54 13.82 2.82
CA SER A 118 19.44 13.92 1.35
C SER A 118 19.01 12.60 0.71
N ARG A 119 19.54 11.47 1.19
CA ARG A 119 19.13 10.14 0.74
C ARG A 119 17.72 9.79 1.20
N PHE A 120 17.34 10.17 2.42
CA PHE A 120 15.96 10.00 2.90
C PHE A 120 14.94 10.76 2.01
N ILE A 121 15.25 12.00 1.62
CA ILE A 121 14.43 12.79 0.71
C ILE A 121 14.31 12.11 -0.66
N GLU A 122 15.43 11.62 -1.21
CA GLU A 122 15.45 10.89 -2.49
C GLU A 122 14.58 9.63 -2.45
N LEU A 123 14.71 8.82 -1.38
CA LEU A 123 13.90 7.61 -1.20
C LEU A 123 12.41 7.94 -1.11
N ASN A 124 12.03 9.02 -0.42
CA ASN A 124 10.64 9.44 -0.36
C ASN A 124 10.12 10.00 -1.70
N ARG A 125 10.96 10.68 -2.49
CA ARG A 125 10.59 11.09 -3.85
C ARG A 125 10.32 9.88 -4.74
N GLN A 126 11.17 8.86 -4.67
CA GLN A 126 10.99 7.61 -5.41
C GLN A 126 9.67 6.93 -5.07
N ARG A 127 9.14 7.06 -3.83
CA ARG A 127 7.81 6.54 -3.48
C ARG A 127 6.68 7.21 -4.26
N TYR A 128 6.74 8.53 -4.46
CA TYR A 128 5.75 9.25 -5.29
C TYR A 128 5.86 8.84 -6.77
N GLU A 129 7.08 8.64 -7.26
CA GLU A 129 7.33 8.19 -8.64
C GLU A 129 6.81 6.76 -8.84
N LEU A 130 7.10 5.84 -7.92
CA LEU A 130 6.59 4.46 -7.94
C LEU A 130 5.07 4.43 -7.95
N PHE A 131 4.44 5.15 -7.02
CA PHE A 131 2.97 5.25 -6.98
C PHE A 131 2.37 5.75 -8.31
N SER A 132 3.04 6.70 -8.96
CA SER A 132 2.59 7.24 -10.25
C SER A 132 2.83 6.27 -11.42
N ASN A 133 3.95 5.55 -11.42
CA ASN A 133 4.38 4.67 -12.51
C ASN A 133 3.69 3.30 -12.46
N ASP A 134 3.48 2.74 -11.27
CA ASP A 134 2.85 1.43 -11.06
C ASP A 134 1.35 1.46 -11.33
N SER A 135 0.83 2.58 -11.83
CA SER A 135 -0.60 2.77 -12.06
C SER A 135 -1.42 2.46 -10.81
N CYS A 136 -0.90 2.84 -9.63
CA CYS A 136 -1.67 2.92 -8.38
C CYS A 136 -2.69 4.07 -8.50
N VAL A 137 -3.55 4.00 -9.50
CA VAL A 137 -4.57 5.00 -9.78
C VAL A 137 -5.78 4.77 -8.89
N ASN A 138 -6.47 5.86 -8.60
CA ASN A 138 -7.76 5.81 -7.95
C ASN A 138 -8.72 4.97 -8.79
N THR A 139 -9.00 3.75 -8.34
CA THR A 139 -10.02 2.92 -8.96
C THR A 139 -11.12 2.67 -7.93
N ASP A 140 -12.11 3.57 -7.90
CA ASP A 140 -13.42 3.32 -7.30
C ASP A 140 -14.15 2.22 -8.10
N LEU A 141 -13.63 0.99 -8.01
CA LEU A 141 -14.13 -0.17 -8.72
C LEU A 141 -15.22 -0.82 -7.89
N THR A 142 -16.32 -1.15 -8.55
CA THR A 142 -17.26 -2.13 -8.05
C THR A 142 -16.56 -3.49 -7.90
N LEU A 143 -17.08 -4.35 -7.02
CA LEU A 143 -16.59 -5.73 -6.89
C LEU A 143 -16.55 -6.45 -8.25
N ASP A 144 -17.56 -6.23 -9.09
CA ASP A 144 -17.62 -6.81 -10.43
C ASP A 144 -16.46 -6.37 -11.31
N GLN A 145 -16.10 -5.08 -11.30
CA GLN A 145 -14.95 -4.58 -12.05
C GLN A 145 -13.62 -5.12 -11.51
N LYS A 146 -13.47 -5.26 -10.18
CA LYS A 146 -12.28 -5.87 -9.58
C LYS A 146 -12.12 -7.32 -10.03
N LEU A 147 -13.21 -8.08 -9.98
CA LEU A 147 -13.24 -9.47 -10.44
C LEU A 147 -12.94 -9.59 -11.94
N ASP A 148 -13.44 -8.67 -12.76
CA ASP A 148 -13.17 -8.65 -14.20
C ASP A 148 -11.69 -8.36 -14.49
N ILE A 149 -11.10 -7.34 -13.83
CA ILE A 149 -9.68 -7.01 -13.98
C ILE A 149 -8.80 -8.15 -13.50
N ASN A 150 -9.08 -8.72 -12.32
CA ASN A 150 -8.31 -9.85 -11.77
C ASN A 150 -8.36 -11.06 -12.72
N ALA A 151 -9.55 -11.41 -13.22
CA ALA A 151 -9.71 -12.53 -14.14
C ALA A 151 -8.99 -12.30 -15.49
N GLN A 152 -9.06 -11.08 -16.05
CA GLN A 152 -8.35 -10.73 -17.29
C GLN A 152 -6.84 -10.70 -17.11
N GLN A 153 -6.37 -10.22 -15.96
CA GLN A 153 -4.94 -10.22 -15.66
C GLN A 153 -4.42 -11.66 -15.60
N ASN A 154 -5.17 -12.57 -14.99
CA ASN A 154 -4.85 -13.99 -14.89
C ASN A 154 -5.10 -14.82 -16.18
N ASP A 155 -5.40 -14.17 -17.31
CA ASP A 155 -5.47 -14.75 -18.66
C ASP A 155 -4.47 -14.00 -19.54
N HIS A 156 -3.17 -14.21 -19.29
CA HIS A 156 -2.11 -13.37 -19.85
C HIS A 156 -2.00 -13.52 -21.37
N ASN A 157 -2.19 -14.74 -21.87
CA ASN A 157 -2.14 -15.04 -23.29
C ASN A 157 -3.46 -14.74 -24.04
N ASN A 158 -4.53 -14.34 -23.31
CA ASN A 158 -5.88 -14.06 -23.81
C ASN A 158 -6.53 -15.25 -24.53
N ASP A 159 -6.32 -16.47 -24.05
CA ASP A 159 -6.94 -17.68 -24.60
C ASP A 159 -8.27 -18.06 -23.89
N GLY A 160 -8.65 -17.31 -22.85
CA GLY A 160 -9.87 -17.50 -22.08
C GLY A 160 -9.73 -18.51 -20.94
N LEU A 161 -8.53 -19.03 -20.69
CA LEU A 161 -8.21 -19.95 -19.61
C LEU A 161 -7.16 -19.33 -18.68
N VAL A 162 -7.31 -19.58 -17.38
CA VAL A 162 -6.29 -19.31 -16.37
C VAL A 162 -5.49 -20.59 -16.16
N THR A 163 -4.24 -20.59 -16.60
CA THR A 163 -3.31 -21.73 -16.52
C THR A 163 -2.18 -21.49 -15.51
N SER A 164 -1.36 -22.52 -15.27
CA SER A 164 -0.15 -22.37 -14.45
C SER A 164 0.85 -21.38 -15.05
N ASP A 165 0.89 -21.26 -16.38
CA ASP A 165 1.74 -20.28 -17.08
C ASP A 165 1.24 -18.84 -16.86
N ASP A 166 -0.08 -18.62 -16.86
CA ASP A 166 -0.66 -17.31 -16.57
C ASP A 166 -0.39 -16.87 -15.14
N ILE A 167 -0.57 -17.80 -14.18
CA ILE A 167 -0.27 -17.55 -12.76
C ILE A 167 1.22 -17.26 -12.57
N ALA A 168 2.09 -18.03 -13.23
CA ALA A 168 3.54 -17.79 -13.18
C ALA A 168 3.90 -16.41 -13.75
N TYR A 169 3.28 -16.01 -14.86
CA TYR A 169 3.46 -14.68 -15.42
C TYR A 169 3.00 -13.60 -14.44
N ASP A 170 1.82 -13.76 -13.84
CA ASP A 170 1.25 -12.82 -12.88
C ASP A 170 2.18 -12.61 -11.67
N LEU A 171 2.51 -13.72 -11.00
CA LEU A 171 3.36 -13.70 -9.81
C LEU A 171 4.70 -13.03 -10.10
N ASN A 172 5.36 -13.39 -11.21
CA ASN A 172 6.70 -12.90 -11.52
C ASN A 172 6.74 -11.46 -12.09
N ASN A 173 5.65 -10.95 -12.66
CA ASN A 173 5.68 -9.65 -13.36
C ASN A 173 4.81 -8.56 -12.71
N ARG A 174 3.81 -8.94 -11.90
CA ARG A 174 2.88 -7.98 -11.27
C ARG A 174 2.94 -7.98 -9.75
N TYR A 175 3.19 -9.14 -9.15
CA TYR A 175 3.25 -9.28 -7.69
C TYR A 175 4.67 -9.23 -7.15
N ASP A 176 5.64 -9.92 -7.76
CA ASP A 176 7.08 -9.84 -7.46
C ASP A 176 7.61 -8.45 -7.89
N ALA A 177 7.13 -7.43 -7.18
CA ALA A 177 7.31 -6.00 -7.43
C ALA A 177 8.74 -5.53 -7.08
N ASN A 178 9.64 -6.47 -6.82
CA ASN A 178 11.06 -6.25 -6.62
C ASN A 178 11.77 -5.68 -7.87
N ARG A 179 11.05 -5.47 -8.98
CA ARG A 179 11.53 -4.68 -10.14
C ARG A 179 11.93 -3.24 -9.81
N GLY A 180 11.55 -2.69 -8.65
CA GLY A 180 11.96 -1.34 -8.24
C GLY A 180 12.19 -1.10 -6.74
N LEU A 181 11.65 -1.93 -5.85
CA LEU A 181 11.57 -1.57 -4.43
C LEU A 181 12.80 -1.89 -3.59
N LEU A 182 13.74 -2.71 -4.08
CA LEU A 182 14.87 -3.22 -3.27
C LEU A 182 16.25 -3.07 -3.90
N GLN A 183 16.51 -1.94 -4.55
CA GLN A 183 17.88 -1.40 -4.59
C GLN A 183 18.28 -0.69 -3.26
N MET A 184 17.68 -1.09 -2.13
CA MET A 184 18.24 -0.85 -0.80
C MET A 184 19.36 -1.88 -0.53
N LYS A 185 20.47 -1.76 -1.28
CA LYS A 185 21.66 -2.58 -1.05
C LYS A 185 22.24 -2.29 0.33
N ASN A 186 21.93 -3.16 1.31
CA ASN A 186 22.82 -3.64 2.38
C ASN A 186 22.17 -4.67 3.35
N SER A 187 20.97 -5.21 3.08
CA SER A 187 20.47 -6.40 3.77
C SER A 187 20.82 -7.68 2.98
N ARG A 188 21.13 -8.77 3.68
CA ARG A 188 21.48 -10.09 3.12
C ARG A 188 20.30 -10.86 2.51
N GLU A 189 19.14 -10.23 2.38
CA GLU A 189 17.95 -10.81 1.75
C GLU A 189 17.78 -10.20 0.36
N SER A 190 18.25 -10.96 -0.62
CA SER A 190 18.17 -10.65 -2.04
C SER A 190 16.71 -10.68 -2.49
N LEU A 191 16.03 -9.54 -2.44
CA LEU A 191 14.77 -9.32 -3.13
C LEU A 191 15.05 -8.94 -4.59
N THR A 192 15.66 -9.88 -5.30
CA THR A 192 15.71 -9.95 -6.77
C THR A 192 14.40 -10.54 -7.28
N GLU A 193 14.16 -10.61 -8.59
CA GLU A 193 13.17 -11.54 -9.18
C GLU A 193 13.53 -12.97 -8.70
N ASP A 194 13.14 -13.32 -7.48
CA ASP A 194 13.48 -14.55 -6.79
C ASP A 194 12.36 -15.59 -6.99
N GLY A 195 11.31 -15.19 -7.72
CA GLY A 195 10.14 -16.00 -8.03
C GLY A 195 9.24 -16.23 -6.83
N LYS A 196 9.40 -15.43 -5.76
CA LYS A 196 8.65 -15.52 -4.51
C LYS A 196 7.89 -14.23 -4.27
N VAL A 197 6.59 -14.36 -4.13
CA VAL A 197 5.70 -13.27 -3.73
C VAL A 197 5.44 -13.39 -2.24
N THR A 198 5.80 -12.36 -1.48
CA THR A 198 5.54 -12.23 -0.04
C THR A 198 4.16 -11.63 0.23
N GLN A 199 3.69 -11.73 1.48
CA GLN A 199 2.49 -11.01 1.91
C GLN A 199 2.60 -9.50 1.67
N ALA A 200 3.79 -8.92 1.84
CA ALA A 200 4.02 -7.49 1.66
C ALA A 200 3.74 -7.06 0.21
N GLU A 201 4.32 -7.78 -0.73
CA GLU A 201 4.13 -7.59 -2.18
C GLU A 201 2.68 -7.81 -2.60
N TRP A 202 2.06 -8.85 -2.08
CA TRP A 202 0.64 -9.13 -2.31
C TRP A 202 -0.25 -7.97 -1.86
N VAL A 203 -0.09 -7.53 -0.61
CA VAL A 203 -0.88 -6.43 -0.04
C VAL A 203 -0.64 -5.13 -0.80
N LEU A 204 0.62 -4.86 -1.18
CA LEU A 204 0.98 -3.68 -1.96
C LEU A 204 0.27 -3.70 -3.32
N HIS A 205 0.38 -4.80 -4.08
CA HIS A 205 -0.25 -4.96 -5.39
C HIS A 205 -1.77 -4.76 -5.30
N TRP A 206 -2.45 -5.44 -4.38
CA TRP A 206 -3.91 -5.35 -4.27
C TRP A 206 -4.39 -3.95 -3.88
N SER A 207 -3.68 -3.29 -2.97
CA SER A 207 -4.00 -1.92 -2.58
C SER A 207 -3.81 -0.92 -3.75
N CYS A 208 -2.82 -1.16 -4.60
CA CYS A 208 -2.53 -0.33 -5.77
C CYS A 208 -3.45 -0.61 -6.96
N ALA A 209 -3.54 -1.87 -7.39
CA ALA A 209 -4.24 -2.27 -8.61
C ALA A 209 -5.76 -2.27 -8.46
N TYR A 210 -6.28 -2.52 -7.26
CA TYR A 210 -7.72 -2.67 -7.01
C TYR A 210 -8.28 -1.68 -5.98
N GLY A 211 -7.44 -0.84 -5.37
CA GLY A 211 -7.85 0.11 -4.33
C GLY A 211 -8.39 -0.55 -3.05
N ASP A 212 -8.09 -1.83 -2.83
CA ASP A 212 -8.56 -2.58 -1.66
C ASP A 212 -7.92 -2.09 -0.35
N THR A 213 -8.58 -2.39 0.77
CA THR A 213 -7.99 -2.16 2.10
C THR A 213 -6.89 -3.18 2.36
N ALA A 214 -5.89 -2.83 3.18
CA ALA A 214 -4.83 -3.78 3.52
C ALA A 214 -5.39 -5.00 4.26
N ALA A 215 -6.47 -4.82 5.04
CA ALA A 215 -7.17 -5.92 5.71
C ALA A 215 -7.77 -6.93 4.73
N TYR A 216 -8.41 -6.46 3.65
CA TYR A 216 -8.96 -7.34 2.64
C TYR A 216 -7.86 -8.06 1.86
N ALA A 217 -6.79 -7.35 1.46
CA ALA A 217 -5.66 -7.97 0.79
C ALA A 217 -4.93 -9.02 1.66
N ARG A 218 -4.80 -8.77 2.97
CA ARG A 218 -4.31 -9.78 3.93
C ARG A 218 -5.24 -10.98 4.02
N TYR A 219 -6.55 -10.76 4.01
CA TYR A 219 -7.51 -11.86 4.00
C TYR A 219 -7.35 -12.71 2.73
N THR A 220 -7.24 -12.12 1.54
CA THR A 220 -7.05 -12.88 0.29
C THR A 220 -5.71 -13.61 0.27
N TRP A 221 -4.65 -13.00 0.80
CA TRP A 221 -3.37 -13.69 1.05
C TRP A 221 -3.55 -14.94 1.91
N GLN A 222 -4.31 -14.87 3.02
CA GLN A 222 -4.54 -16.04 3.87
C GLN A 222 -5.28 -17.17 3.15
N GLN A 223 -6.19 -16.85 2.23
CA GLN A 223 -6.91 -17.87 1.44
C GLN A 223 -5.99 -18.56 0.43
N ILE A 224 -5.10 -17.81 -0.21
CA ILE A 224 -4.23 -18.31 -1.30
C ILE A 224 -2.94 -18.90 -0.74
N GLY A 225 -2.20 -18.13 0.06
CA GLY A 225 -0.93 -18.53 0.66
C GLY A 225 -1.09 -19.52 1.82
N ARG A 226 -2.28 -19.62 2.44
CA ARG A 226 -2.57 -20.55 3.56
C ARG A 226 -1.55 -20.47 4.70
N GLY A 227 -1.11 -19.26 5.02
CA GLY A 227 -0.10 -19.00 6.04
C GLY A 227 1.35 -19.26 5.61
N ALA A 228 1.62 -19.45 4.31
CA ALA A 228 2.97 -19.50 3.79
C ALA A 228 3.68 -18.14 3.96
N GLU A 229 5.00 -18.19 4.10
CA GLU A 229 5.87 -16.99 4.13
C GLU A 229 5.91 -16.31 2.76
N TYR A 230 5.89 -17.11 1.70
CA TYR A 230 5.83 -16.68 0.32
C TYR A 230 5.03 -17.66 -0.53
N ILE A 231 4.52 -17.18 -1.66
CA ILE A 231 3.97 -18.00 -2.73
C ILE A 231 4.88 -17.96 -3.97
N GLN A 232 4.90 -19.04 -4.73
CA GLN A 232 5.68 -19.15 -5.96
C GLN A 232 4.93 -20.00 -6.98
N SER A 233 5.24 -19.80 -8.27
CA SER A 233 4.52 -20.43 -9.38
C SER A 233 4.39 -21.96 -9.25
N SER A 234 5.39 -22.63 -8.66
CA SER A 234 5.37 -24.08 -8.48
C SER A 234 4.23 -24.60 -7.58
N GLN A 235 3.59 -23.74 -6.78
CA GLN A 235 2.43 -24.12 -5.96
C GLN A 235 1.13 -24.23 -6.78
N PHE A 236 1.14 -23.75 -8.02
CA PHE A 236 0.00 -23.71 -8.93
C PHE A 236 0.15 -24.71 -10.08
N SER A 237 0.90 -25.79 -9.88
CA SER A 237 1.00 -26.92 -10.83
C SER A 237 -0.04 -28.00 -10.53
N GLY A 238 -0.51 -28.70 -11.56
CA GLY A 238 -1.53 -29.74 -11.45
C GLY A 238 -2.93 -29.22 -11.81
N PRO A 239 -3.93 -30.11 -11.99
CA PRO A 239 -5.31 -29.69 -12.14
C PRO A 239 -5.78 -28.85 -10.92
N PRO A 240 -6.53 -27.75 -11.15
CA PRO A 240 -7.13 -27.36 -12.43
C PRO A 240 -6.23 -26.48 -13.33
N PHE A 241 -5.06 -26.03 -12.86
CA PHE A 241 -4.20 -25.09 -13.60
C PHE A 241 -3.52 -25.70 -14.83
N ASP A 242 -3.15 -26.98 -14.79
CA ASP A 242 -2.62 -27.68 -15.97
C ASP A 242 -3.66 -27.86 -17.08
N THR A 243 -4.94 -27.92 -16.71
CA THR A 243 -6.07 -28.06 -17.65
C THR A 243 -6.65 -26.73 -18.09
N GLY A 244 -6.29 -25.64 -17.41
CA GLY A 244 -6.89 -24.32 -17.56
C GLY A 244 -8.24 -24.19 -16.85
N ILE A 245 -8.41 -23.11 -16.10
CA ILE A 245 -9.70 -22.72 -15.52
C ILE A 245 -10.36 -21.71 -16.47
N PRO A 246 -11.55 -21.95 -17.02
CA PRO A 246 -12.24 -20.94 -17.82
C PRO A 246 -12.39 -19.63 -17.05
N ILE A 247 -12.09 -18.49 -17.67
CA ILE A 247 -12.09 -17.17 -17.02
C ILE A 247 -13.40 -16.87 -16.26
N ALA A 248 -14.54 -17.29 -16.82
CA ALA A 248 -15.86 -17.15 -16.18
C ALA A 248 -15.98 -17.99 -14.89
N ALA A 249 -15.41 -19.19 -14.87
CA ALA A 249 -15.37 -20.05 -13.69
C ALA A 249 -14.38 -19.50 -12.64
N PHE A 250 -13.21 -19.02 -13.08
CA PHE A 250 -12.24 -18.34 -12.23
C PHE A 250 -12.87 -17.13 -11.53
N ARG A 251 -13.55 -16.25 -12.28
CA ARG A 251 -14.30 -15.11 -11.75
C ARG A 251 -15.38 -15.53 -10.75
N ALA A 252 -16.14 -16.58 -11.06
CA ALA A 252 -17.20 -17.07 -10.19
C ALA A 252 -16.65 -17.59 -8.85
N SER A 253 -15.51 -18.29 -8.87
CA SER A 253 -14.86 -18.80 -7.66
C SER A 253 -14.36 -17.67 -6.76
N ASN A 254 -13.74 -16.63 -7.33
CA ASN A 254 -13.22 -15.48 -6.59
C ASN A 254 -14.33 -14.56 -6.02
N ARG A 255 -15.58 -14.66 -6.50
CA ARG A 255 -16.72 -13.94 -5.91
C ARG A 255 -17.18 -14.55 -4.57
N GLN A 256 -16.90 -15.83 -4.34
CA GLN A 256 -17.37 -16.56 -3.15
C GLN A 256 -16.46 -16.41 -1.93
N VAL A 257 -15.29 -15.78 -2.12
CA VAL A 257 -14.23 -15.58 -1.13
C VAL A 257 -14.39 -14.22 -0.46
#